data_AF-A0A7C6W6J5-F1
#
_entry.id   AF-A0A7C6W6J5-F1
#
_cell.length_a   1.000
_cell.length_b   1.000
_cell.length_c   1.000
_cell.angle_alpha   90.00
_cell.angle_beta   90.00
_cell.angle_gamma   90.00
#
_symmetry.space_group_name_H-M   'P 1'
#
loop_
_entity.id
_entity.type
_entity.pdbx_description
1 polymer ?
#
loop_
_entity_poly.entity_id
_entity_poly.type
_entity_poly.pdbx_seq_one_letter_code
_entity_poly.pdbx_strand_id
1 'polypeptide(L)'
;MTKSLCSTSNRALQEGFRKAQHSNELSLYEGALSDVGIAKNMRKLQSAFPKQSKEFFNVLAERLIANGFTDERLADAVNNVIDTFQYKELNISDIVKFDKKIRLYTYSEACRLVTEKGYEFGRDLHRTTIDDKVYWVMEKPI
;
A
#
# COMPACT_ATOMS: atom_id res chain seq x y z
N MET A 1 -18.18 4.50 -42.27
CA MET A 1 -17.66 5.73 -41.62
C MET A 1 -17.32 5.38 -40.19
N THR A 2 -16.06 5.08 -39.94
CA THR A 2 -15.51 4.76 -38.62
C THR A 2 -14.81 5.99 -38.09
N LYS A 3 -15.07 6.36 -36.83
CA LYS A 3 -14.08 6.90 -35.90
C LYS A 3 -14.65 6.86 -34.48
N SER A 4 -14.17 5.86 -33.76
CA SER A 4 -14.21 5.72 -32.31
C SER A 4 -13.48 6.90 -31.66
N LEU A 5 -14.08 7.46 -30.60
CA LEU A 5 -13.51 8.52 -29.77
C LEU A 5 -13.57 8.05 -28.31
N CYS A 6 -12.52 7.38 -27.86
CA CYS A 6 -12.07 7.45 -26.47
C CYS A 6 -10.61 6.96 -26.42
N SER A 7 -9.67 7.88 -26.66
CA SER A 7 -8.23 7.60 -26.54
C SER A 7 -7.54 8.73 -25.79
N THR A 8 -7.88 8.97 -24.53
CA THR A 8 -7.03 9.80 -23.66
C THR A 8 -7.24 9.44 -22.19
N SER A 9 -6.61 8.35 -21.74
CA SER A 9 -6.23 8.11 -20.33
C SER A 9 -5.44 6.82 -20.23
N ASN A 10 -4.22 6.79 -20.81
CA ASN A 10 -3.35 5.61 -20.67
C ASN A 10 -1.87 6.01 -20.84
N ARG A 11 -1.42 6.99 -20.05
CA ARG A 11 0.01 7.31 -19.96
C ARG A 11 0.52 7.60 -18.55
N ALA A 12 -0.35 7.56 -17.54
CA ALA A 12 0.01 7.83 -16.14
C ALA A 12 -0.05 6.58 -15.23
N LEU A 13 -0.39 5.40 -15.75
CA LEU A 13 -0.57 4.18 -14.95
C LEU A 13 0.59 3.16 -15.07
N GLN A 14 1.72 3.55 -15.65
CA GLN A 14 2.83 2.63 -15.95
C GLN A 14 4.04 2.71 -15.00
N GLU A 15 3.99 3.50 -13.93
CA GLU A 15 5.08 3.55 -12.96
C GLU A 15 4.55 3.40 -11.54
N GLY A 16 4.59 2.17 -10.99
CA GLY A 16 4.54 2.04 -9.53
C GLY A 16 4.11 0.70 -8.94
N PHE A 17 3.44 -0.18 -9.68
CA PHE A 17 2.97 -1.44 -9.09
C PHE A 17 4.09 -2.46 -8.94
N ARG A 18 4.81 -2.41 -7.82
CA ARG A 18 5.76 -3.48 -7.43
C ARG A 18 4.99 -4.67 -6.89
N LYS A 19 4.61 -5.60 -7.77
CA LYS A 19 4.21 -6.95 -7.34
C LYS A 19 5.40 -7.56 -6.58
N ALA A 20 5.22 -7.99 -5.33
CA ALA A 20 6.27 -8.78 -4.69
C ALA A 20 6.40 -10.09 -5.50
N GLN A 21 7.62 -10.47 -5.86
CA GLN A 21 7.91 -11.45 -6.93
C GLN A 21 7.20 -12.82 -6.81
N HIS A 22 6.59 -13.12 -5.66
CA HIS A 22 5.82 -14.34 -5.41
C HIS A 22 4.48 -14.14 -4.68
N SER A 23 4.00 -12.92 -4.44
CA SER A 23 2.69 -12.71 -3.81
C SER A 23 1.66 -12.20 -4.81
N ASN A 24 0.43 -12.70 -4.67
CA ASN A 24 -0.74 -12.13 -5.33
C ASN A 24 -1.23 -10.89 -4.55
N GLU A 25 -0.31 -10.08 -4.04
CA GLU A 25 -0.61 -8.87 -3.29
C GLU A 25 0.10 -7.69 -3.92
N LEU A 26 -0.58 -6.55 -3.94
CA LEU A 26 -0.08 -5.33 -4.53
C LEU A 26 -0.27 -4.20 -3.53
N SER A 27 0.82 -3.50 -3.22
CA SER A 27 0.79 -2.31 -2.37
C SER A 27 0.06 -1.18 -3.09
N LEU A 28 -0.83 -0.49 -2.38
CA LEU A 28 -1.64 0.61 -2.93
C LEU A 28 -0.89 1.93 -3.07
N TYR A 29 0.32 2.00 -2.53
CA TYR A 29 1.08 3.24 -2.44
C TYR A 29 1.92 3.46 -3.70
N GLU A 30 1.77 4.64 -4.28
CA GLU A 30 2.52 5.09 -5.45
C GLU A 30 3.44 6.26 -5.10
N GLY A 31 4.48 6.46 -5.92
CA GLY A 31 5.42 7.58 -5.78
C GLY A 31 6.70 7.27 -5.02
N ALA A 32 7.35 8.33 -4.55
CA ALA A 32 8.66 8.29 -3.90
C ALA A 32 8.59 8.86 -2.48
N LEU A 33 9.59 8.52 -1.67
CA LEU A 33 9.79 9.13 -0.36
C LEU A 33 10.53 10.46 -0.54
N SER A 34 9.97 11.55 -0.05
CA SER A 34 10.61 12.86 -0.03
C SER A 34 11.21 13.17 1.34
N ASP A 35 12.33 13.92 1.36
CA ASP A 35 12.95 14.34 2.62
C ASP A 35 12.01 15.18 3.49
N VAL A 36 11.13 15.96 2.85
CA VAL A 36 10.10 16.76 3.52
C VAL A 36 9.04 15.86 4.16
N GLY A 37 8.61 14.82 3.44
CA GLY A 37 7.68 13.81 3.93
C GLY A 37 8.25 13.05 5.13
N ILE A 38 9.52 12.66 5.08
CA ILE A 38 10.23 12.06 6.20
C ILE A 38 10.24 13.02 7.38
N ALA A 39 10.76 14.25 7.22
CA ALA A 39 10.91 15.20 8.32
C ALA A 39 9.57 15.51 9.00
N LYS A 40 8.50 15.68 8.24
CA LYS A 40 7.14 15.93 8.76
C LYS A 40 6.65 14.77 9.62
N ASN A 41 6.76 13.54 9.11
CA ASN A 41 6.27 12.35 9.80
C ASN A 41 7.15 11.98 11.01
N MET A 42 8.47 12.21 10.92
CA MET A 42 9.39 12.02 12.05
C MET A 42 9.09 12.98 13.20
N ARG A 43 8.81 14.26 12.91
CA ARG A 43 8.40 15.23 13.94
C ARG A 43 7.10 14.79 14.63
N LYS A 44 6.14 14.24 13.87
CA LYS A 44 4.88 13.74 14.43
C LYS A 44 5.13 12.55 15.37
N LEU A 45 5.97 11.59 14.97
CA LEU A 45 6.36 10.47 15.83
C LEU A 45 7.12 10.94 17.07
N GLN A 46 8.03 11.91 16.96
CA GLN A 46 8.77 12.45 18.10
C GLN A 46 7.83 13.10 19.12
N SER A 47 6.84 13.86 18.67
CA SER A 47 5.83 14.45 19.55
C SER A 47 4.93 13.41 20.22
N ALA A 48 4.57 12.34 19.50
CA ALA A 48 3.73 11.26 20.05
C ALA A 48 4.51 10.31 20.98
N PHE A 49 5.80 10.11 20.71
CA PHE A 49 6.68 9.15 21.40
C PHE A 49 7.98 9.81 21.88
N PRO A 50 7.93 10.73 22.86
CA PRO A 50 9.10 11.51 23.29
C PRO A 50 10.17 10.68 24.02
N LYS A 51 9.89 9.42 24.36
CA LYS A 51 10.83 8.51 25.04
C LYS A 51 11.86 7.86 24.11
N GLN A 52 11.66 7.95 22.79
CA GLN A 52 12.53 7.30 21.81
C GLN A 52 13.81 8.11 21.59
N SER A 53 14.93 7.40 21.39
CA SER A 53 16.23 8.03 21.18
C SER A 53 16.40 8.56 19.75
N LYS A 54 17.38 9.43 19.51
CA LYS A 54 17.66 9.95 18.17
C LYS A 54 18.16 8.84 17.23
N GLU A 55 18.90 7.88 17.77
CA GLU A 55 19.42 6.72 17.05
C GLU A 55 18.27 5.86 16.51
N PHE A 56 17.19 5.71 17.26
CA PHE A 56 15.98 5.02 16.79
C PHE A 56 15.43 5.65 15.50
N PHE A 57 15.34 6.98 15.45
CA PHE A 57 14.82 7.70 14.28
C PHE A 57 15.77 7.62 13.08
N ASN A 58 17.09 7.61 13.31
CA ASN A 58 18.07 7.42 12.24
C ASN A 58 17.93 6.04 11.60
N VAL A 59 17.86 4.97 12.41
CA VAL A 59 17.67 3.61 11.89
C VAL A 59 16.31 3.48 11.20
N LEU A 60 15.26 4.13 11.73
CA LEU A 60 13.96 4.16 11.07
C LEU A 60 14.05 4.79 9.67
N ALA A 61 14.72 5.94 9.52
CA ALA A 61 14.88 6.60 8.22
C ALA A 61 15.60 5.70 7.20
N GLU A 62 16.70 5.04 7.60
CA GLU A 62 17.40 4.07 6.76
C GLU A 62 16.49 2.92 6.33
N ARG A 63 15.68 2.40 7.26
CA ARG A 63 14.76 1.29 6.97
C ARG A 63 13.61 1.71 6.05
N LEU A 64 13.11 2.93 6.14
CA LEU A 64 12.08 3.45 5.24
C LEU A 64 12.58 3.52 3.80
N ILE A 65 13.81 4.03 3.61
CA ILE A 65 14.47 4.08 2.29
C ILE A 65 14.71 2.66 1.76
N ALA A 66 15.28 1.79 2.59
CA ALA A 66 15.58 0.41 2.19
C ALA A 66 14.33 -0.41 1.81
N ASN A 67 13.17 -0.11 2.40
CA ASN A 67 11.90 -0.76 2.10
C ASN A 67 11.09 -0.05 0.98
N GLY A 68 11.65 1.00 0.36
CA GLY A 68 10.99 1.73 -0.72
C GLY A 68 9.65 2.34 -0.30
N PHE A 69 9.60 2.93 0.90
CA PHE A 69 8.41 3.64 1.35
C PHE A 69 8.08 4.81 0.43
N THR A 70 6.83 5.23 0.44
CA THR A 70 6.37 6.48 -0.17
C THR A 70 5.90 7.43 0.92
N ASP A 71 5.74 8.71 0.59
CA ASP A 71 5.25 9.71 1.56
C ASP A 71 3.87 9.34 2.13
N GLU A 72 2.97 8.82 1.27
CA GLU A 72 1.64 8.37 1.67
C GLU A 72 1.71 7.14 2.58
N ARG A 73 2.54 6.15 2.21
CA ARG A 73 2.74 4.94 3.03
C ARG A 73 3.28 5.28 4.40
N LEU A 74 4.25 6.20 4.47
CA LEU A 74 4.82 6.65 5.73
C LEU A 74 3.79 7.39 6.58
N ALA A 75 3.03 8.31 5.98
CA ALA A 75 2.00 9.06 6.70
C ALA A 75 0.95 8.13 7.31
N ASP A 76 0.44 7.18 6.53
CA ASP A 76 -0.52 6.18 7.01
C ASP A 76 0.08 5.25 8.07
N ALA A 77 1.32 4.81 7.89
CA ALA A 77 2.01 3.98 8.89
C ALA A 77 2.12 4.70 10.23
N VAL A 78 2.51 5.98 10.20
CA VAL A 78 2.63 6.81 11.41
C VAL A 78 1.27 7.03 12.05
N ASN A 79 0.24 7.37 11.27
CA ASN A 79 -1.12 7.56 11.78
C ASN A 79 -1.64 6.28 12.44
N ASN A 80 -1.52 5.15 11.74
CA ASN A 80 -1.96 3.86 12.25
C ASN A 80 -1.25 3.49 13.56
N VAL A 81 0.07 3.72 13.64
CA VAL A 81 0.81 3.50 14.89
C VAL A 81 0.27 4.40 15.99
N ILE A 82 0.08 5.70 15.75
CA ILE A 82 -0.45 6.63 16.75
C ILE A 82 -1.84 6.21 17.24
N ASP A 83 -2.73 5.80 16.33
CA ASP A 83 -4.13 5.48 16.64
C ASP A 83 -4.29 4.12 17.35
N THR A 84 -3.38 3.16 17.09
CA THR A 84 -3.52 1.77 17.59
C THR A 84 -2.53 1.39 18.69
N PHE A 85 -1.64 2.29 19.08
CA PHE A 85 -0.54 1.95 20.00
C PHE A 85 -1.02 1.55 21.40
N GLN A 86 -0.75 0.32 21.82
CA GLN A 86 -1.16 -0.21 23.12
C GLN A 86 -0.15 0.07 24.26
N TYR A 87 0.55 1.21 24.22
CA TYR A 87 1.52 1.64 25.25
C TYR A 87 2.61 0.60 25.59
N LYS A 88 3.13 -0.11 24.58
CA LYS A 88 4.36 -0.93 24.67
C LYS A 88 5.61 -0.12 24.29
N GLU A 89 6.79 -0.74 24.24
CA GLU A 89 7.94 -0.10 23.58
C GLU A 89 7.74 -0.06 22.07
N LEU A 90 7.94 1.12 21.47
CA LEU A 90 7.78 1.32 20.03
C LEU A 90 8.97 0.71 19.30
N ASN A 91 8.71 -0.23 18.41
CA ASN A 91 9.74 -0.85 17.59
C ASN A 91 9.67 -0.34 16.14
N ILE A 92 10.82 -0.31 15.47
CA ILE A 92 10.92 0.06 14.04
C ILE A 92 10.02 -0.84 13.19
N SER A 93 9.91 -2.12 13.55
CA SER A 93 9.03 -3.07 12.88
C SER A 93 7.57 -2.65 12.91
N ASP A 94 7.10 -1.97 13.97
CA ASP A 94 5.69 -1.55 14.07
C ASP A 94 5.31 -0.50 13.02
N ILE A 95 6.30 0.25 12.51
CA ILE A 95 6.13 1.23 11.44
C ILE A 95 6.43 0.60 10.08
N VAL A 96 7.58 -0.08 9.96
CA VAL A 96 8.07 -0.59 8.67
C VAL A 96 7.23 -1.75 8.12
N LYS A 97 6.59 -2.55 8.99
CA LYS A 97 5.71 -3.63 8.56
C LYS A 97 4.40 -3.13 7.94
N PHE A 98 4.05 -1.87 8.14
CA PHE A 98 2.80 -1.33 7.68
C PHE A 98 2.78 -1.23 6.15
N ASP A 99 1.73 -1.76 5.56
CA ASP A 99 1.45 -1.66 4.15
C ASP A 99 -0.06 -1.88 3.93
N LYS A 100 -0.67 -1.10 3.04
CA LYS A 100 -2.04 -1.33 2.60
C LYS A 100 -1.95 -2.04 1.27
N LYS A 101 -2.37 -3.30 1.26
CA LYS A 101 -2.26 -4.15 0.09
C LYS A 101 -3.64 -4.57 -0.39
N ILE A 102 -3.77 -4.76 -1.69
CA ILE A 102 -4.90 -5.45 -2.29
C ILE A 102 -4.48 -6.84 -2.73
N ARG A 103 -5.36 -7.81 -2.52
CA ARG A 103 -5.16 -9.16 -3.06
C ARG A 103 -5.67 -9.24 -4.47
N LEU A 104 -4.82 -9.75 -5.35
CA LEU A 104 -5.12 -10.12 -6.71
C LEU A 104 -5.64 -11.56 -6.70
N TYR A 105 -6.84 -11.76 -7.23
CA TYR A 105 -7.42 -13.08 -7.39
C TYR A 105 -7.38 -13.48 -8.86
N THR A 106 -6.92 -14.69 -9.13
CA THR A 106 -7.15 -15.32 -10.43
C THR A 106 -8.64 -15.54 -10.65
N TYR A 107 -9.06 -15.75 -11.90
CA TYR A 107 -10.46 -16.09 -12.19
C TYR A 107 -10.95 -17.29 -11.37
N SER A 108 -10.12 -18.34 -11.23
CA SER A 108 -10.47 -19.52 -10.44
C SER A 108 -10.67 -19.22 -8.95
N GLU A 109 -9.84 -18.37 -8.36
CA GLU A 109 -10.00 -17.95 -6.96
C GLU A 109 -11.21 -17.05 -6.78
N ALA A 110 -11.46 -16.14 -7.74
CA ALA A 110 -12.62 -15.28 -7.72
C ALA A 110 -13.93 -16.09 -7.82
N CYS A 111 -13.98 -17.12 -8.68
CA CYS A 111 -15.11 -18.05 -8.73
C CYS A 111 -15.36 -18.73 -7.38
N ARG A 112 -14.31 -19.16 -6.68
CA ARG A 112 -14.47 -19.73 -5.32
C ARG A 112 -15.02 -18.71 -4.34
N LEU A 113 -14.58 -17.45 -4.39
CA LEU A 113 -15.14 -16.40 -3.54
C LEU A 113 -16.63 -16.19 -3.81
N VAL A 114 -17.04 -16.19 -5.08
CA VAL A 114 -18.47 -16.07 -5.45
C VAL A 114 -19.27 -17.28 -4.98
N THR A 115 -18.79 -18.49 -5.22
CA THR A 115 -19.52 -19.72 -4.91
C THR A 115 -19.54 -20.07 -3.42
N GLU A 116 -18.42 -19.89 -2.71
CA GLU A 116 -18.26 -20.33 -1.32
C GLU A 116 -18.58 -19.23 -0.31
N LYS A 117 -18.34 -17.96 -0.66
CA LYS A 117 -18.49 -16.83 0.26
C LYS A 117 -19.59 -15.84 -0.14
N GLY A 118 -20.24 -16.04 -1.29
CA GLY A 118 -21.38 -15.25 -1.74
C GLY A 118 -21.03 -13.85 -2.25
N TYR A 119 -19.78 -13.61 -2.64
CA TYR A 119 -19.38 -12.35 -3.29
C TYR A 119 -19.96 -12.25 -4.71
N GLU A 120 -20.08 -11.03 -5.24
CA GLU A 120 -20.62 -10.80 -6.58
C GLU A 120 -19.59 -10.13 -7.51
N PHE A 121 -19.48 -10.66 -8.75
CA PHE A 121 -18.72 -9.99 -9.80
C PHE A 121 -19.35 -8.64 -10.15
N GLY A 122 -18.52 -7.60 -10.28
CA GLY A 122 -18.95 -6.25 -10.63
C GLY A 122 -19.44 -5.41 -9.45
N ARG A 123 -19.86 -6.04 -8.34
CA ARG A 123 -20.21 -5.36 -7.09
C ARG A 123 -19.08 -5.41 -6.06
N ASP A 124 -18.62 -6.61 -5.71
CA ASP A 124 -17.56 -6.79 -4.72
C ASP A 124 -16.20 -7.05 -5.37
N LEU A 125 -16.21 -7.66 -6.56
CA LEU A 125 -15.02 -8.04 -7.32
C LEU A 125 -14.94 -7.23 -8.61
N HIS A 126 -13.88 -6.44 -8.75
CA HIS A 126 -13.59 -5.65 -9.95
C HIS A 126 -12.45 -6.26 -10.74
N ARG A 127 -12.55 -6.16 -12.07
CA ARG A 127 -11.51 -6.67 -12.98
C ARG A 127 -10.42 -5.62 -13.16
N THR A 128 -9.17 -6.01 -12.95
CA THR A 128 -7.99 -5.18 -13.24
C THR A 128 -7.02 -5.95 -14.15
N THR A 129 -6.22 -5.21 -14.92
CA THR A 129 -5.19 -5.78 -15.78
C THR A 129 -3.83 -5.29 -15.31
N ILE A 130 -2.94 -6.22 -14.98
CA ILE A 130 -1.59 -5.96 -14.48
C ILE A 130 -0.64 -6.86 -15.28
N ASP A 131 0.39 -6.27 -15.89
CA ASP A 131 1.38 -6.98 -16.73
C ASP A 131 0.74 -7.90 -17.79
N ASP A 132 -0.23 -7.36 -18.55
CA ASP A 132 -1.03 -8.07 -19.58
C ASP A 132 -1.81 -9.30 -19.07
N LYS A 133 -1.92 -9.47 -17.75
CA LYS A 133 -2.71 -10.53 -17.11
C LYS A 133 -3.90 -9.94 -16.37
N VAL A 134 -5.03 -10.63 -16.46
CA VAL A 134 -6.28 -10.22 -15.84
C VAL A 134 -6.37 -10.79 -14.43
N TYR A 135 -6.64 -9.92 -13.46
CA TYR A 135 -6.91 -10.27 -12.07
C TYR A 135 -8.24 -9.67 -11.60
N TRP A 136 -8.76 -10.21 -10.51
CA TRP A 136 -9.91 -9.67 -9.78
C TRP A 136 -9.44 -9.10 -8.46
N VAL A 137 -9.95 -7.93 -8.08
CA VAL A 137 -9.61 -7.24 -6.84
C VAL A 137 -10.87 -6.89 -6.08
N MET A 138 -10.79 -6.92 -4.75
CA MET A 138 -11.85 -6.41 -3.88
C MET A 138 -11.56 -4.95 -3.56
N GLU A 139 -12.62 -4.15 -3.39
CA GLU A 139 -12.49 -2.73 -3.06
C GLU A 139 -11.85 -2.50 -1.67
N LYS A 140 -12.00 -3.45 -0.76
CA LYS A 140 -11.41 -3.36 0.58
C LYS A 140 -9.96 -3.85 0.59
N PRO A 141 -8.98 -2.99 0.93
CA PRO A 141 -7.63 -3.44 1.21
C PRO A 141 -7.58 -4.34 2.44
N ILE A 142 -6.53 -5.17 2.51
CA ILE A 142 -6.27 -6.14 3.58
C ILE A 142 -5.37 -5.53 4.65
#